data_AF-A0A1Q8ILL9-F1
#
_entry.id   AF-A0A1Q8ILL9-F1
#
_cell.length_a   1.000
_cell.length_b   1.000
_cell.length_c   1.000
_cell.angle_alpha   90.00
_cell.angle_beta   90.00
_cell.angle_gamma   90.00
#
_symmetry.space_group_name_H-M   'P 1'
#
loop_
_entity.id
_entity.type
_entity.pdbx_description
1 polymer ?
#
loop_
_entity_poly.entity_id
_entity_poly.type
_entity_poly.pdbx_seq_one_letter_code
_entity_poly.pdbx_strand_id
1 'polypeptide(L)' 'MHAGRDEPTIAINGEILSETAAMTVRVALESFAAMLAEPDALGTADNAKDLVEFYKTQLAKIQLLIYD' A
#
# COMPACT_ATOMS: atom_id res chain seq x y z
N MET A 1 -17.18 -4.15 22.63
CA MET A 1 -17.87 -3.79 21.38
C MET A 1 -17.07 -2.65 20.75
N HIS A 2 -16.07 -2.97 19.93
CA HIS A 2 -15.37 -1.91 19.21
C HIS A 2 -16.25 -1.50 18.04
N ALA A 3 -16.51 -0.20 17.94
CA ALA A 3 -17.18 0.38 16.79
C ALA A 3 -16.40 -0.06 15.55
N GLY A 4 -16.98 -0.99 14.80
CA GLY A 4 -16.48 -1.42 13.51
C GLY A 4 -16.51 -0.20 12.62
N ARG A 5 -15.34 0.41 12.42
CA ARG A 5 -15.08 1.03 11.13
C ARG A 5 -15.17 -0.14 10.17
N ASP A 6 -16.24 -0.18 9.37
CA ASP A 6 -16.39 -1.19 8.32
C ASP A 6 -15.05 -1.29 7.61
N GLU A 7 -14.38 -2.42 7.79
CA GLU A 7 -13.05 -2.56 7.24
C GLU A 7 -13.19 -2.55 5.72
N PRO A 8 -12.45 -1.68 5.01
CA PRO A 8 -12.57 -1.54 3.58
C PRO A 8 -12.30 -2.89 2.93
N THR A 9 -13.29 -3.35 2.18
CA THR A 9 -13.26 -4.64 1.50
C THR A 9 -12.38 -4.50 0.28
N ILE A 10 -11.24 -5.21 0.27
CA ILE A 10 -10.32 -5.18 -0.87
C ILE A 10 -10.88 -6.07 -1.98
N ALA A 11 -11.06 -5.51 -3.17
CA ALA A 11 -11.39 -6.26 -4.37
C ALA A 11 -10.24 -6.20 -5.38
N ILE A 12 -9.83 -7.35 -5.91
CA ILE A 12 -8.82 -7.46 -6.98
C ILE A 12 -9.46 -8.20 -8.14
N ASN A 13 -9.50 -7.58 -9.33
CA ASN A 13 -10.15 -8.15 -10.53
C ASN A 13 -11.62 -8.56 -10.31
N GLY A 14 -12.35 -7.86 -9.44
CA GLY A 14 -13.74 -8.16 -9.11
C GLY A 14 -13.94 -9.29 -8.08
N GLU A 15 -12.86 -9.90 -7.59
CA GLU A 15 -12.91 -10.87 -6.49
C GLU A 15 -12.69 -10.17 -5.15
N ILE A 16 -13.63 -10.35 -4.22
CA ILE A 16 -13.51 -9.86 -2.85
C ILE A 16 -12.53 -10.75 -2.09
N LEU A 17 -11.48 -10.15 -1.54
CA LEU A 17 -10.52 -10.86 -0.72
C LEU A 17 -11.16 -11.29 0.61
N SER A 18 -10.76 -12.46 1.12
CA SER A 18 -11.03 -12.83 2.50
C SER A 18 -10.34 -11.85 3.46
N GLU A 19 -10.83 -11.75 4.69
CA GLU A 19 -10.26 -10.88 5.72
C GLU A 19 -8.74 -11.07 5.88
N THR A 20 -8.28 -12.33 5.94
CA THR A 20 -6.85 -12.66 6.04
C THR A 20 -6.05 -12.19 4.82
N ALA A 21 -6.60 -12.35 3.61
CA ALA A 21 -5.96 -11.89 2.38
C ALA A 21 -5.93 -10.35 2.31
N ALA A 22 -7.02 -9.69 2.70
CA ALA A 22 -7.08 -8.23 2.79
C ALA A 22 -6.06 -7.69 3.79
N MET A 23 -5.96 -8.28 4.99
CA MET A 23 -4.99 -7.89 6.00
C MET A 23 -3.55 -8.09 5.52
N THR A 24 -3.28 -9.18 4.80
CA THR A 24 -1.96 -9.43 4.18
C THR A 24 -1.58 -8.34 3.19
N VAL A 25 -2.54 -7.91 2.35
CA VAL A 25 -2.35 -6.80 1.40
C VAL A 25 -2.07 -5.49 2.16
N ARG A 26 -2.81 -5.18 3.22
CA ARG A 26 -2.59 -3.96 4.02
C ARG A 26 -1.18 -3.92 4.61
N VAL A 27 -0.76 -5.00 5.25
CA VAL A 27 0.59 -5.11 5.84
C VAL A 27 1.67 -4.95 4.77
N ALA A 28 1.49 -5.54 3.59
CA ALA A 28 2.43 -5.41 2.49
C ALA A 28 2.54 -3.95 2.00
N LEU A 29 1.40 -3.25 1.86
CA LEU A 29 1.37 -1.85 1.44
C LEU A 29 1.98 -0.93 2.50
N GLU A 30 1.70 -1.14 3.78
CA GLU A 30 2.28 -0.37 4.88
C GLU A 30 3.80 -0.60 5.00
N SER A 31 4.24 -1.86 4.87
CA SER A 31 5.66 -2.21 4.90
C SER A 31 6.41 -1.58 3.74
N PHE A 32 5.81 -1.57 2.55
CA PHE A 32 6.39 -0.91 1.38
C PHE A 32 6.41 0.61 1.55
N ALA A 33 5.37 1.22 2.13
CA ALA A 33 5.36 2.64 2.48
C ALA A 33 6.52 3.01 3.42
N ALA A 34 6.73 2.19 4.45
CA ALA A 34 7.81 2.38 5.42
C ALA A 34 9.18 2.27 4.75
N MET A 35 9.39 1.26 3.91
CA MET A 35 10.62 1.09 3.12
C MET A 35 10.91 2.35 2.27
N LEU A 36 9.91 2.90 1.57
CA LEU A 36 10.08 4.10 0.73
C LEU A 36 10.36 5.39 1.53
N ALA A 37 10.12 5.38 2.85
CA ALA A 37 10.42 6.49 3.73
C ALA A 37 11.87 6.46 4.26
N GLU A 38 12.56 5.33 4.11
CA GLU A 38 13.97 5.20 4.51
C GLU A 38 14.91 5.98 3.58
N PRO A 39 16.03 6.51 4.10
CA PRO A 39 17.08 7.07 3.26
C PRO A 39 17.64 5.99 2.33
N ASP A 40 17.81 6.33 1.05
CA ASP A 40 18.30 5.40 0.02
C ASP A 40 17.46 4.11 -0.10
N ALA A 41 16.14 4.20 0.09
CA ALA A 41 15.18 3.09 0.02
C ALA A 41 15.34 2.17 -1.20
N LEU A 42 15.79 2.73 -2.33
CA LEU A 42 16.02 2.00 -3.59
C LEU A 42 17.51 2.03 -4.01
N GLY A 43 18.40 2.31 -3.06
CA GLY A 43 19.82 2.53 -3.27
C GLY A 43 20.15 3.96 -3.70
N THR A 44 21.41 4.13 -4.13
CA THR A 44 22.03 5.44 -4.43
C THR A 44 22.17 5.73 -5.91
N ALA A 45 21.47 4.96 -6.77
CA ALA A 45 21.48 5.20 -8.21
C ALA A 45 20.91 6.59 -8.55
N ASP A 46 21.37 7.19 -9.64
CA ASP A 46 20.99 8.56 -10.03
C ASP A 46 19.48 8.78 -10.18
N ASN A 47 18.73 7.73 -10.52
CA ASN A 47 17.28 7.74 -10.68
C ASN A 47 16.50 7.25 -9.44
N ALA A 48 17.17 6.91 -8.34
CA ALA A 48 16.52 6.32 -7.16
C ALA A 48 15.46 7.25 -6.57
N LYS A 49 15.71 8.57 -6.53
CA LYS A 49 14.75 9.57 -6.02
C LYS A 49 13.48 9.63 -6.86
N ASP A 50 13.62 9.67 -8.19
CA ASP A 50 12.47 9.72 -9.10
C ASP A 50 11.64 8.44 -9.00
N LEU A 51 12.30 7.28 -8.84
CA LEU A 51 11.62 6.00 -8.61
C LEU A 51 10.88 5.97 -7.27
N VAL A 52 11.47 6.48 -6.18
CA VAL A 52 10.81 6.58 -4.88
C VAL A 52 9.54 7.41 -4.99
N GLU A 53 9.60 8.59 -5.60
CA GLU A 53 8.43 9.47 -5.78
C GLU A 53 7.36 8.85 -6.69
N PHE A 54 7.80 8.15 -7.74
CA PHE A 54 6.88 7.37 -8.59
C PHE A 54 6.16 6.29 -7.79
N TYR A 55 6.87 5.49 -6.99
CA TYR A 55 6.25 4.44 -6.20
C TYR A 55 5.33 4.98 -5.10
N LYS A 56 5.70 6.08 -4.43
CA LYS A 56 4.79 6.77 -3.48
C LYS A 56 3.48 7.20 -4.17
N THR A 57 3.58 7.73 -5.38
CA THR A 57 2.41 8.12 -6.18
C THR A 57 1.52 6.92 -6.51
N GLN A 58 2.10 5.79 -6.91
CA GLN A 58 1.33 4.57 -7.18
C GLN A 58 0.71 3.98 -5.91
N LEU A 59 1.45 4.01 -4.80
CA LEU A 59 0.96 3.54 -3.51
C LEU A 59 -0.27 4.32 -3.04
N ALA A 60 -0.24 5.65 -3.15
CA ALA A 60 -1.38 6.50 -2.83
C ALA A 60 -2.61 6.16 -3.71
N LYS A 61 -2.41 5.90 -5.01
CA LYS A 61 -3.50 5.47 -5.90
C LYS A 61 -4.09 4.12 -5.50
N ILE A 62 -3.24 3.14 -5.19
CA ILE A 62 -3.69 1.80 -4.73
C ILE A 62 -4.46 1.91 -3.42
N GLN A 63 -3.98 2.74 -2.49
CA GLN A 63 -4.66 2.98 -1.22
C GLN A 63 -6.05 3.61 -1.45
N LEU A 64 -6.18 4.61 -2.32
CA LEU A 64 -7.50 5.15 -2.68
C LEU A 64 -8.41 4.07 -3.26
N LEU A 65 -7.93 3.20 -4.15
CA LEU A 65 -8.73 2.11 -4.71
C LEU A 65 -9.19 1.07 -3.66
N ILE A 66 -8.52 1.01 -2.51
CA ILE A 66 -8.80 0.06 -1.43
C ILE A 66 -9.69 0.67 -0.34
N TYR A 67 -9.43 1.93 0.02
CA TYR A 67 -10.00 2.58 1.21
C TYR A 67 -11.12 3.58 0.92
N ASP A 68 -11.42 3.86 -0.36
CA ASP A 68 -12.45 4.81 -0.84
C ASP A 68 -13.72 4.08 -1.31
#